data_AF-A0A3P3ZBZ6-F1
#
_entry.id   AF-A0A3P3ZBZ6-F1
#
_cell.length_a   1.000
_cell.length_b   1.000
_cell.length_c   1.000
_cell.angle_alpha   90.00
_cell.angle_beta   90.00
_cell.angle_gamma   90.00
#
_symmetry.space_group_name_H-M   'P 1'
#
loop_
_entity.id
_entity.type
_entity.pdbx_description
1 polymer ?
#
loop_
_entity_poly.entity_id
_entity_poly.type
_entity_poly.pdbx_seq_one_letter_code
_entity_poly.pdbx_strand_id
1 'polypeptide(L)'
;MLEKVSGYVKQATRRAISTPENGADMEVAYAIPAKHTIWINNVETSPQLEGLSSELSIFTATDDITQIPRRNVLNYVFLWNPVSKTSLQMLSLLFRHRQEGLNARYGLAVVDLTWSPVVETGVQSDARDFKGEPTRSQAALQVFALVYHLAAMDENAVLAFLVELFQTSMKINTDTIPDAVVFRVCKKTAGRLLRTSVAELTSKADFLTYYHETQAVLRRFPVPQYPATFLNGVLLGDDLAGMSAALRRELALLRRWVSSGSCEMR
;
A
#
# COMPACT_ATOMS: atom_id res chain seq x y z
N MET A 1 2.03 -13.87 -18.96
CA MET A 1 1.88 -12.64 -19.77
C MET A 1 1.76 -11.40 -18.88
N LEU A 2 0.91 -11.41 -17.86
CA LEU A 2 0.75 -10.35 -16.84
C LEU A 2 2.03 -10.02 -16.04
N GLU A 3 2.84 -11.01 -15.70
CA GLU A 3 4.15 -10.78 -15.06
C GLU A 3 5.18 -10.14 -16.00
N LYS A 4 5.02 -10.31 -17.32
CA LYS A 4 5.90 -9.69 -18.29
C LYS A 4 5.61 -8.21 -18.42
N VAL A 5 4.35 -7.74 -18.45
CA VAL A 5 4.05 -6.31 -18.56
C VAL A 5 4.49 -5.54 -17.31
N SER A 6 4.21 -6.05 -16.10
CA SER A 6 4.68 -5.44 -14.84
C SER A 6 6.21 -5.52 -14.68
N GLY A 7 6.81 -6.64 -15.06
CA GLY A 7 8.27 -6.83 -15.03
C GLY A 7 9.00 -5.97 -16.06
N TYR A 8 8.40 -5.75 -17.23
CA TYR A 8 9.00 -4.97 -18.32
C TYR A 8 8.78 -3.46 -18.14
N VAL A 9 7.69 -2.99 -17.53
CA VAL A 9 7.63 -1.58 -17.07
C VAL A 9 8.76 -1.31 -16.08
N LYS A 10 9.04 -2.26 -15.17
CA LYS A 10 10.16 -2.17 -14.22
C LYS A 10 11.54 -2.29 -14.87
N GLN A 11 11.70 -3.05 -15.97
CA GLN A 11 12.98 -3.27 -16.67
C GLN A 11 13.26 -2.28 -17.83
N ALA A 12 12.24 -1.81 -18.55
CA ALA A 12 12.37 -0.98 -19.74
C ALA A 12 12.54 0.51 -19.39
N THR A 13 12.01 0.97 -18.26
CA THR A 13 12.51 2.20 -17.67
C THR A 13 13.84 1.90 -17.00
N ARG A 14 14.95 2.22 -17.68
CA ARG A 14 16.23 2.53 -17.03
C ARG A 14 16.08 3.76 -16.11
N ARG A 15 15.17 3.71 -15.13
CA ARG A 15 15.13 4.64 -14.00
C ARG A 15 16.17 4.09 -13.04
N ALA A 16 17.21 4.89 -12.77
CA ALA A 16 18.28 4.49 -11.89
C ALA A 16 17.67 4.02 -10.56
N ILE A 17 17.91 2.75 -10.21
CA ILE A 17 17.67 2.26 -8.86
C ILE A 17 18.74 2.94 -8.01
N SER A 18 18.45 4.13 -7.48
CA SER A 18 19.40 4.80 -6.60
C SER A 18 19.47 4.06 -5.28
N THR A 19 20.70 3.82 -4.83
CA THR A 19 21.00 3.44 -3.46
C THR A 19 20.71 4.64 -2.53
N PRO A 20 20.53 4.41 -1.21
CA PRO A 20 19.88 5.34 -0.27
C PRO A 20 20.60 6.67 0.00
N GLU A 21 21.65 7.01 -0.76
CA GLU A 21 22.55 8.13 -0.50
C GLU A 21 22.17 9.43 -1.22
N ASN A 22 21.17 9.40 -2.12
CA ASN A 22 20.63 10.59 -2.76
C ASN A 22 19.19 10.83 -2.24
N GLY A 23 18.94 12.00 -1.68
CA GLY A 23 17.61 12.40 -1.17
C GLY A 23 16.48 12.09 -2.15
N ALA A 24 15.29 11.80 -1.61
CA ALA A 24 14.14 11.25 -2.34
C ALA A 24 13.88 11.98 -3.67
N ASP A 25 14.32 11.36 -4.75
CA ASP A 25 14.13 11.85 -6.11
C ASP A 25 12.70 11.48 -6.55
N MET A 26 11.85 12.49 -6.72
CA MET A 26 10.44 12.33 -7.11
C MET A 26 10.27 11.78 -8.54
N GLU A 27 11.36 11.52 -9.27
CA GLU A 27 11.34 10.87 -10.59
C GLU A 27 11.75 9.39 -10.56
N VAL A 28 12.26 8.89 -9.43
CA VAL A 28 12.68 7.50 -9.26
C VAL A 28 11.48 6.62 -8.88
N ALA A 29 11.35 5.48 -9.58
CA ALA A 29 10.33 4.49 -9.28
C ALA A 29 10.88 3.41 -8.34
N TYR A 30 10.29 3.33 -7.16
CA TYR A 30 10.60 2.34 -6.15
C TYR A 30 9.74 1.09 -6.32
N ALA A 31 10.40 -0.07 -6.40
CA ALA A 31 9.72 -1.36 -6.47
C ALA A 31 9.23 -1.79 -5.07
N ILE A 32 8.08 -1.29 -4.64
CA ILE A 32 7.42 -1.81 -3.42
C ILE A 32 6.98 -3.26 -3.68
N PRO A 33 7.48 -4.26 -2.94
CA PRO A 33 7.19 -5.65 -3.26
C PRO A 33 5.72 -5.98 -3.02
N ALA A 34 5.06 -6.60 -4.00
CA ALA A 34 3.65 -6.95 -3.91
C ALA A 34 3.32 -7.85 -2.71
N LYS A 35 4.27 -8.69 -2.27
CA LYS A 35 4.13 -9.54 -1.08
C LYS A 35 4.02 -8.77 0.24
N HIS A 36 4.36 -7.48 0.27
CA HIS A 36 4.28 -6.62 1.45
C HIS A 36 3.17 -5.56 1.32
N THR A 37 2.39 -5.65 0.25
CA THR A 37 1.28 -4.74 -0.05
C THR A 37 -0.03 -5.49 0.07
N ILE A 38 -0.91 -4.99 0.92
CA ILE A 38 -2.27 -5.49 1.07
C ILE A 38 -3.15 -4.80 0.04
N TRP A 39 -3.48 -5.52 -1.03
CA TRP A 39 -4.36 -5.01 -2.08
C TRP A 39 -5.82 -5.04 -1.60
N ILE A 40 -6.55 -3.96 -1.88
CA ILE A 40 -7.94 -3.75 -1.43
C ILE A 40 -8.91 -3.55 -2.61
N ASN A 41 -8.41 -3.80 -3.82
CA ASN A 41 -9.18 -4.06 -5.02
C ASN A 41 -8.32 -4.82 -6.05
N ASN A 42 -9.00 -5.41 -7.02
CA ASN A 42 -8.41 -5.91 -8.25
C ASN A 42 -9.17 -5.38 -9.46
N VAL A 43 -8.52 -4.55 -10.26
CA VAL A 43 -9.10 -3.92 -11.46
C VAL A 43 -9.63 -4.96 -12.45
N GLU A 44 -8.89 -6.04 -12.65
CA GLU A 44 -9.16 -7.02 -13.71
C GLU A 44 -10.37 -7.91 -13.39
N THR A 45 -10.69 -8.07 -12.09
CA THR A 45 -11.78 -8.92 -11.62
C THR A 45 -12.89 -8.15 -10.92
N SER A 46 -12.76 -6.82 -10.74
CA SER A 46 -13.77 -6.00 -10.08
C SER A 46 -15.08 -6.00 -10.86
N PRO A 47 -16.23 -6.37 -10.26
CA PRO A 47 -17.54 -6.33 -10.92
C PRO A 47 -17.92 -4.92 -11.40
N GLN A 48 -17.48 -3.89 -10.67
CA GLN A 48 -17.77 -2.47 -10.96
C GLN A 48 -17.15 -2.00 -12.28
N LEU A 49 -16.16 -2.74 -12.81
CA LEU A 49 -15.40 -2.38 -14.00
C LEU A 49 -15.67 -3.31 -15.19
N GLU A 50 -16.64 -4.24 -15.08
CA GLU A 50 -16.92 -5.23 -16.13
C GLU A 50 -17.28 -4.62 -17.49
N GLY A 51 -17.91 -3.44 -17.51
CA GLY A 51 -18.25 -2.71 -18.73
C GLY A 51 -17.08 -2.00 -19.41
N LEU A 52 -15.89 -1.96 -18.81
CA LEU A 52 -14.72 -1.29 -19.38
C LEU A 52 -13.93 -2.23 -20.29
N SER A 53 -13.41 -1.69 -21.40
CA SER A 53 -12.53 -2.42 -22.29
C SER A 53 -11.24 -2.84 -21.58
N SER A 54 -10.71 -4.00 -21.95
CA SER A 54 -9.43 -4.52 -21.46
C SER A 54 -8.27 -4.28 -22.44
N GLU A 55 -8.54 -3.63 -23.57
CA GLU A 55 -7.56 -3.33 -24.61
C GLU A 55 -6.69 -2.13 -24.24
N LEU A 56 -5.37 -2.25 -24.41
CA LEU A 56 -4.43 -1.15 -24.19
C LEU A 56 -4.51 -0.08 -25.29
N SER A 57 -5.07 -0.41 -26.47
CA SER A 57 -5.32 0.50 -27.60
C SER A 57 -6.15 1.72 -27.21
N ILE A 58 -6.94 1.63 -26.12
CA ILE A 58 -7.74 2.75 -25.61
C ILE A 58 -6.87 3.97 -25.27
N PHE A 59 -5.62 3.76 -24.84
CA PHE A 59 -4.67 4.82 -24.57
C PHE A 59 -4.28 5.62 -25.81
N THR A 60 -4.40 5.02 -27.00
CA THR A 60 -4.09 5.68 -28.28
C THR A 60 -5.31 6.29 -28.96
N ALA A 61 -6.51 5.88 -28.55
CA ALA A 61 -7.76 6.32 -29.17
C ALA A 61 -8.17 7.73 -28.70
N THR A 62 -7.80 8.13 -27.49
CA THR A 62 -8.15 9.44 -26.93
C THR A 62 -7.05 10.00 -26.04
N ASP A 63 -6.97 11.34 -25.97
CA ASP A 63 -6.12 12.04 -25.00
C ASP A 63 -6.75 12.18 -23.61
N ASP A 64 -7.92 11.58 -23.38
CA ASP A 64 -8.67 11.67 -22.14
C ASP A 64 -8.00 10.87 -21.01
N ILE A 65 -7.90 11.49 -19.83
CA ILE A 65 -7.35 10.90 -18.60
C ILE A 65 -8.32 9.87 -17.99
N THR A 66 -9.60 9.91 -18.37
CA THR A 66 -10.65 9.07 -17.79
C THR A 66 -10.74 7.67 -18.39
N GLN A 67 -10.18 7.44 -19.57
CA GLN A 67 -10.26 6.16 -20.28
C GLN A 67 -9.08 5.25 -19.95
N ILE A 68 -9.13 4.63 -18.78
CA ILE A 68 -8.14 3.64 -18.35
C ILE A 68 -8.75 2.23 -18.51
N PRO A 69 -8.07 1.31 -19.22
CA PRO A 69 -8.60 -0.03 -19.48
C PRO A 69 -8.68 -0.86 -18.21
N ARG A 70 -9.55 -1.87 -18.19
CA ARG A 70 -9.69 -2.87 -17.12
C ARG A 70 -8.46 -3.80 -17.05
N ARG A 71 -7.29 -3.22 -16.79
CA ARG A 71 -5.97 -3.84 -16.72
C ARG A 71 -5.18 -3.26 -15.56
N ASN A 72 -4.26 -4.06 -15.03
CA ASN A 72 -3.40 -3.63 -13.92
C ASN A 72 -2.26 -2.67 -14.37
N VAL A 73 -2.62 -1.46 -14.81
CA VAL A 73 -1.69 -0.46 -15.39
C VAL A 73 -1.36 0.69 -14.43
N LEU A 74 -2.27 1.05 -13.52
CA LEU A 74 -2.05 2.06 -12.49
C LEU A 74 -2.15 1.40 -11.11
N ASN A 75 -1.10 1.52 -10.32
CA ASN A 75 -0.99 0.94 -8.99
C ASN A 75 -0.68 2.05 -7.98
N TYR A 76 -1.64 2.36 -7.12
CA TYR A 76 -1.43 3.21 -5.95
C TYR A 76 -1.05 2.34 -4.76
N VAL A 77 0.06 2.67 -4.11
CA VAL A 77 0.45 2.05 -2.83
C VAL A 77 0.59 3.13 -1.77
N PHE A 78 -0.17 2.99 -0.69
CA PHE A 78 -0.16 3.93 0.43
C PHE A 78 0.68 3.35 1.55
N LEU A 79 1.79 4.01 1.85
CA LEU A 79 2.60 3.73 3.04
C LEU A 79 1.95 4.44 4.22
N TRP A 80 1.30 3.64 5.07
CA TRP A 80 0.34 4.10 6.07
C TRP A 80 0.85 3.84 7.47
N ASN A 81 0.89 4.88 8.31
CA ASN A 81 1.10 4.73 9.75
C ASN A 81 -0.25 4.41 10.44
N PRO A 82 -0.40 3.21 11.03
CA PRO A 82 -1.67 2.73 11.57
C PRO A 82 -2.20 3.49 12.79
N VAL A 83 -1.36 4.28 13.45
CA VAL A 83 -1.70 5.04 14.66
C VAL A 83 -1.75 6.55 14.43
N SER A 84 -1.73 7.01 13.17
CA SER A 84 -1.85 8.43 12.80
C SER A 84 -3.19 8.72 12.15
N LYS A 85 -3.88 9.75 12.64
CA LYS A 85 -5.14 10.25 12.10
C LYS A 85 -4.96 10.83 10.70
N THR A 86 -3.91 11.59 10.45
CA THR A 86 -3.55 12.12 9.12
C THR A 86 -3.32 10.99 8.14
N SER A 87 -2.68 9.90 8.58
CA SER A 87 -2.49 8.70 7.76
C SER A 87 -3.82 8.02 7.39
N LEU A 88 -4.78 7.94 8.32
CA LEU A 88 -6.14 7.48 8.02
C LEU A 88 -6.92 8.46 7.12
N GLN A 89 -6.73 9.76 7.28
CA GLN A 89 -7.34 10.78 6.41
C GLN A 89 -6.85 10.63 4.97
N MET A 90 -5.57 10.33 4.74
CA MET A 90 -5.10 10.04 3.38
C MET A 90 -5.74 8.78 2.78
N LEU A 91 -6.08 7.77 3.59
CA LEU A 91 -6.86 6.63 3.10
C LEU A 91 -8.28 7.05 2.66
N SER A 92 -8.84 8.14 3.17
CA SER A 92 -10.10 8.70 2.64
C SER A 92 -9.98 9.15 1.19
N LEU A 93 -8.78 9.57 0.75
CA LEU A 93 -8.51 9.88 -0.66
C LEU A 93 -8.60 8.62 -1.54
N LEU A 94 -8.12 7.48 -1.05
CA LEU A 94 -8.26 6.19 -1.71
C LEU A 94 -9.73 5.83 -1.90
N PHE A 95 -10.53 5.94 -0.83
CA PHE A 95 -11.97 5.70 -0.90
C PHE A 95 -12.65 6.64 -1.89
N ARG A 96 -12.27 7.91 -1.91
CA ARG A 96 -12.79 8.91 -2.83
C ARG A 96 -12.45 8.58 -4.28
N HIS A 97 -11.20 8.28 -4.62
CA HIS A 97 -10.82 7.94 -6.00
C HIS A 97 -11.46 6.65 -6.50
N ARG A 98 -11.62 5.66 -5.62
CA ARG A 98 -12.40 4.46 -5.93
C ARG A 98 -13.86 4.79 -6.25
N GLN A 99 -14.48 5.70 -5.48
CA GLN A 99 -15.86 6.15 -5.72
C GLN A 99 -16.00 7.01 -6.98
N GLU A 100 -14.98 7.82 -7.30
CA GLU A 100 -14.93 8.65 -8.51
C GLU A 100 -14.64 7.84 -9.79
N GLY A 101 -14.50 6.51 -9.69
CA GLY A 101 -14.37 5.63 -10.85
C GLY A 101 -13.00 5.63 -11.50
N LEU A 102 -11.96 6.14 -10.83
CA LEU A 102 -10.59 6.03 -11.33
C LEU A 102 -10.21 4.54 -11.35
N ASN A 103 -10.01 4.02 -12.55
CA ASN A 103 -9.68 2.62 -12.73
C ASN A 103 -8.19 2.36 -12.43
N ALA A 104 -7.90 2.17 -11.14
CA ALA A 104 -6.57 1.86 -10.64
C ALA A 104 -6.62 0.78 -9.55
N ARG A 105 -5.50 0.10 -9.34
CA ARG A 105 -5.32 -0.85 -8.25
C ARG A 105 -4.77 -0.13 -7.03
N TYR A 106 -5.34 -0.36 -5.86
CA TYR A 106 -5.02 0.31 -4.60
C TYR A 106 -4.51 -0.70 -3.60
N GLY A 107 -3.36 -0.39 -2.99
CA GLY A 107 -2.70 -1.24 -2.02
C GLY A 107 -2.24 -0.47 -0.79
N LEU A 108 -2.20 -1.15 0.35
CA LEU A 108 -1.80 -0.62 1.64
C LEU A 108 -0.49 -1.30 2.07
N ALA A 109 0.52 -0.51 2.39
CA ALA A 109 1.73 -0.97 3.06
C ALA A 109 1.74 -0.36 4.46
N VAL A 110 1.49 -1.18 5.48
CA VAL A 110 1.38 -0.71 6.86
C VAL A 110 2.78 -0.53 7.44
N VAL A 111 3.09 0.69 7.90
CA VAL A 111 4.40 1.06 8.43
C VAL A 111 4.27 1.33 9.93
N ASP A 112 4.98 0.55 10.72
CA ASP A 112 5.14 0.78 12.15
C ASP A 112 6.41 1.61 12.38
N LEU A 113 6.24 2.91 12.59
CA LEU A 113 7.35 3.83 12.82
C LEU A 113 8.11 3.53 14.13
N THR A 114 7.46 2.85 15.08
CA THR A 114 8.06 2.48 16.37
C THR A 114 8.77 1.14 16.32
N TRP A 115 8.59 0.35 15.26
CA TRP A 115 9.31 -0.90 15.08
C TRP A 115 10.81 -0.66 15.10
N SER A 116 11.62 -1.58 15.63
CA SER A 116 13.08 -1.52 15.47
C SER A 116 13.62 -2.91 15.23
N PRO A 117 14.67 -3.06 14.39
CA PRO A 117 15.39 -4.31 14.33
C PRO A 117 16.10 -4.48 15.67
N VAL A 118 15.77 -5.53 16.40
CA VAL A 118 16.52 -5.92 17.60
C VAL A 118 17.86 -6.44 17.12
N VAL A 119 18.93 -5.68 17.36
CA VAL A 119 20.30 -6.16 17.19
C VAL A 119 20.72 -6.67 18.55
N GLU A 120 20.71 -7.99 18.74
CA GLU A 120 21.41 -8.56 19.88
C GLU A 120 22.91 -8.38 19.65
N THR A 121 23.48 -7.34 20.24
CA THR A 121 24.93 -7.15 20.32
C THR A 121 25.50 -8.25 21.22
N GLY A 122 25.89 -9.38 20.63
CA GLY A 122 26.53 -10.44 21.41
C GLY A 122 26.78 -11.79 20.75
N VAL A 123 26.18 -12.13 19.61
CA VAL A 123 26.39 -13.47 19.02
C VAL A 123 26.74 -13.37 17.53
N GLN A 124 28.03 -13.55 17.23
CA GLN A 124 28.44 -14.06 15.92
C GLN A 124 27.85 -15.46 15.76
N SER A 125 26.77 -15.60 15.02
CA SER A 125 26.31 -16.90 14.53
C SER A 125 25.46 -16.70 13.29
N ASP A 126 25.84 -17.42 12.25
CA ASP A 126 25.09 -17.58 11.01
C ASP A 126 23.64 -17.98 11.27
N ALA A 127 22.75 -17.32 10.51
CA ALA A 127 21.39 -17.69 10.13
C ALA A 127 20.49 -18.44 11.15
N ARG A 128 19.30 -17.82 11.36
CA ARG A 128 18.07 -18.39 11.94
C ARG A 128 18.06 -18.46 13.46
N ASP A 129 17.62 -17.37 14.08
CA ASP A 129 16.46 -17.39 14.98
C ASP A 129 16.19 -15.99 15.49
N PHE A 130 15.19 -15.33 14.89
CA PHE A 130 14.73 -14.01 15.30
C PHE A 130 13.81 -14.19 16.51
N LYS A 131 14.29 -13.95 17.74
CA LYS A 131 13.47 -13.91 18.95
C LYS A 131 13.85 -12.67 19.76
N GLY A 132 13.16 -11.56 19.54
CA GLY A 132 13.35 -10.33 20.31
C GLY A 132 12.03 -9.60 20.56
N GLU A 133 11.80 -9.19 21.81
CA GLU A 133 10.66 -8.37 22.21
C GLU A 133 10.86 -6.92 21.71
N PRO A 134 9.90 -6.35 20.96
CA PRO A 134 10.00 -4.96 20.57
C PRO A 134 9.40 -4.08 21.67
N THR A 135 10.01 -2.92 21.90
CA THR A 135 9.33 -1.76 22.47
C THR A 135 8.26 -1.30 21.45
N ARG A 136 7.18 -2.07 21.38
CA ARG A 136 6.07 -1.97 20.41
C ARG A 136 5.20 -0.78 20.77
N SER A 137 4.81 0.06 19.81
CA SER A 137 3.44 0.55 19.84
C SER A 137 2.54 -0.68 19.68
N GLN A 138 2.02 -1.18 20.79
CA GLN A 138 1.13 -2.35 20.78
C GLN A 138 -0.06 -2.10 19.85
N ALA A 139 -0.52 -0.85 19.76
CA ALA A 139 -1.54 -0.39 18.84
C ALA A 139 -1.18 -0.62 17.35
N ALA A 140 0.03 -0.25 16.90
CA ALA A 140 0.43 -0.46 15.51
C ALA A 140 0.44 -1.94 15.12
N LEU A 141 0.97 -2.80 16.00
CA LEU A 141 0.95 -4.26 15.81
C LEU A 141 -0.48 -4.81 15.73
N GLN A 142 -1.38 -4.35 16.61
CA GLN A 142 -2.78 -4.79 16.63
C GLN A 142 -3.51 -4.42 15.34
N VAL A 143 -3.33 -3.19 14.86
CA VAL A 143 -3.91 -2.75 13.60
C VAL A 143 -3.35 -3.56 12.44
N PHE A 144 -2.03 -3.74 12.36
CA PHE A 144 -1.41 -4.55 11.32
C PHE A 144 -1.98 -5.98 11.33
N ALA A 145 -2.03 -6.63 12.49
CA ALA A 145 -2.59 -7.98 12.62
C ALA A 145 -4.01 -8.06 12.07
N LEU A 146 -4.87 -7.11 12.45
CA LEU A 146 -6.24 -7.05 11.94
C LEU A 146 -6.27 -6.90 10.42
N VAL A 147 -5.52 -5.96 9.85
CA VAL A 147 -5.49 -5.76 8.39
C VAL A 147 -4.98 -7.02 7.67
N TYR A 148 -3.92 -7.65 8.17
CA TYR A 148 -3.36 -8.89 7.62
C TYR A 148 -4.39 -10.03 7.59
N HIS A 149 -5.03 -10.31 8.72
CA HIS A 149 -5.98 -11.42 8.84
C HIS A 149 -7.31 -11.13 8.12
N LEU A 150 -7.78 -9.87 8.09
CA LEU A 150 -8.97 -9.49 7.34
C LEU A 150 -8.74 -9.55 5.82
N ALA A 151 -7.54 -9.18 5.35
CA ALA A 151 -7.20 -9.25 3.94
C ALA A 151 -7.21 -10.69 3.39
N ALA A 152 -6.92 -11.68 4.24
CA ALA A 152 -7.04 -13.09 3.87
C ALA A 152 -8.50 -13.55 3.71
N MET A 153 -9.47 -12.80 4.25
CA MET A 153 -10.90 -13.10 4.10
C MET A 153 -11.51 -12.38 2.89
N ASP A 154 -11.47 -11.05 2.91
CA ASP A 154 -12.16 -10.18 1.96
C ASP A 154 -11.60 -8.75 2.06
N GLU A 155 -11.34 -8.13 0.91
CA GLU A 155 -10.95 -6.73 0.79
C GLU A 155 -11.96 -5.79 1.47
N ASN A 156 -13.27 -6.09 1.39
CA ASN A 156 -14.30 -5.25 2.03
C ASN A 156 -14.23 -5.31 3.56
N ALA A 157 -13.75 -6.41 4.13
CA ALA A 157 -13.57 -6.53 5.57
C ALA A 157 -12.47 -5.60 6.09
N VAL A 158 -11.37 -5.47 5.32
CA VAL A 158 -10.31 -4.49 5.59
C VAL A 158 -10.88 -3.07 5.55
N LEU A 159 -11.65 -2.74 4.52
CA LEU A 159 -12.23 -1.40 4.35
C LEU A 159 -13.22 -1.06 5.45
N ALA A 160 -14.08 -1.99 5.84
CA ALA A 160 -15.02 -1.79 6.95
C ALA A 160 -14.29 -1.52 8.28
N PHE A 161 -13.19 -2.22 8.53
CA PHE A 161 -12.33 -1.97 9.70
C PHE A 161 -11.67 -0.59 9.65
N LEU A 162 -11.10 -0.20 8.51
CA LEU A 162 -10.45 1.11 8.35
C LEU A 162 -11.44 2.26 8.51
N VAL A 163 -12.66 2.13 7.99
CA VAL A 163 -13.74 3.11 8.18
C VAL A 163 -14.13 3.21 9.65
N GLU A 164 -14.27 2.09 10.36
CA GLU A 164 -14.59 2.09 11.79
C GLU A 164 -13.48 2.74 12.63
N LEU A 165 -12.21 2.44 12.32
CA LEU A 165 -11.06 3.06 12.96
C LEU A 165 -11.01 4.57 12.67
N PHE A 166 -11.22 4.98 11.43
CA PHE A 166 -11.28 6.39 11.03
C PHE A 166 -12.38 7.15 11.77
N GLN A 167 -13.63 6.67 11.72
CA GLN A 167 -14.77 7.29 12.40
C GLN A 167 -14.57 7.41 13.90
N THR A 168 -13.97 6.39 14.53
CA THR A 168 -13.66 6.44 15.97
C THR A 168 -12.55 7.45 16.25
N SER A 169 -11.57 7.55 15.35
CA SER A 169 -10.42 8.46 15.49
C SER A 169 -10.79 9.95 15.34
N MET A 170 -11.86 10.28 14.60
CA MET A 170 -12.33 11.66 14.40
C MET A 170 -12.71 12.40 15.69
N LYS A 171 -12.94 11.67 16.80
CA LYS A 171 -13.24 12.25 18.12
C LYS A 171 -11.99 12.69 18.89
N ILE A 172 -10.80 12.50 18.31
CA ILE A 172 -9.51 12.76 18.95
C ILE A 172 -8.91 14.06 18.40
N ASN A 173 -8.46 14.92 19.31
CA ASN A 173 -7.90 16.23 18.97
C ASN A 173 -6.44 16.15 18.49
N THR A 174 -5.70 15.12 18.90
CA THR A 174 -4.32 14.86 18.46
C THR A 174 -4.26 14.10 17.14
N ASP A 175 -3.10 14.10 16.48
CA ASP A 175 -2.87 13.24 15.31
C ASP A 175 -2.68 11.78 15.72
N THR A 176 -1.93 11.53 16.79
CA THR A 176 -1.73 10.18 17.33
C THR A 176 -3.04 9.65 17.92
N ILE A 177 -3.42 8.45 17.49
CA ILE A 177 -4.58 7.72 17.97
C ILE A 177 -4.19 6.98 19.26
N PRO A 178 -4.85 7.19 20.40
CA PRO A 178 -4.51 6.51 21.64
C PRO A 178 -4.69 4.99 21.55
N ASP A 179 -3.77 4.25 22.16
CA ASP A 179 -3.76 2.78 22.19
C ASP A 179 -5.09 2.18 22.69
N ALA A 180 -5.72 2.78 23.71
CA ALA A 180 -7.00 2.32 24.22
C ALA A 180 -8.13 2.40 23.16
N VAL A 181 -8.08 3.42 22.29
CA VAL A 181 -9.04 3.56 21.18
C VAL A 181 -8.79 2.48 20.13
N VAL A 182 -7.52 2.30 19.73
CA VAL A 182 -7.11 1.27 18.79
C VAL A 182 -7.52 -0.12 19.29
N PHE A 183 -7.14 -0.46 20.51
CA PHE A 183 -7.45 -1.75 21.12
C PHE A 183 -8.94 -2.04 21.15
N ARG A 184 -9.77 -1.04 21.50
CA ARG A 184 -11.23 -1.20 21.51
C ARG A 184 -11.78 -1.53 20.12
N VAL A 185 -11.33 -0.82 19.09
CA VAL A 185 -11.76 -1.06 17.68
C VAL A 185 -11.27 -2.43 17.20
N CYS A 186 -9.99 -2.75 17.44
CA CYS A 186 -9.41 -4.04 17.09
C CYS A 186 -10.13 -5.20 17.80
N LYS A 187 -10.42 -5.08 19.11
CA LYS A 187 -11.14 -6.10 19.89
C LYS A 187 -12.54 -6.33 19.36
N LYS A 188 -13.29 -5.26 19.10
CA LYS A 188 -14.64 -5.35 18.55
C LYS A 188 -14.64 -6.00 17.16
N THR A 189 -13.69 -5.61 16.31
CA THR A 189 -13.57 -6.14 14.94
C THR A 189 -13.14 -7.61 14.93
N ALA A 190 -12.13 -7.98 15.73
CA ALA A 190 -11.66 -9.36 15.85
C ALA A 190 -12.77 -10.29 16.33
N GLY A 191 -13.54 -9.89 17.35
CA GLY A 191 -14.68 -10.67 17.83
C GLY A 191 -15.81 -10.79 16.81
N ARG A 192 -16.13 -9.69 16.12
CA ARG A 192 -17.26 -9.62 15.18
C ARG A 192 -16.99 -10.35 13.86
N LEU A 193 -15.83 -10.12 13.24
CA LEU A 193 -15.54 -10.60 11.88
C LEU A 193 -14.68 -11.88 11.88
N LEU A 194 -13.73 -12.00 12.80
CA LEU A 194 -12.79 -13.13 12.85
C LEU A 194 -13.12 -14.15 13.94
N ARG A 195 -14.08 -13.86 14.83
CA ARG A 195 -14.49 -14.70 15.97
C ARG A 195 -13.32 -15.13 16.87
N THR A 196 -12.34 -14.26 17.05
CA THR A 196 -11.10 -14.51 17.80
C THR A 196 -10.70 -13.28 18.63
N SER A 197 -9.64 -13.42 19.42
CA SER A 197 -9.08 -12.35 20.23
C SER A 197 -7.93 -11.64 19.50
N VAL A 198 -7.71 -10.36 19.82
CA VAL A 198 -6.57 -9.60 19.31
C VAL A 198 -5.25 -10.25 19.72
N ALA A 199 -5.16 -10.78 20.94
CA ALA A 199 -3.97 -11.44 21.45
C ALA A 199 -3.58 -12.65 20.58
N GLU A 200 -4.56 -13.48 20.22
CA GLU A 200 -4.36 -14.62 19.33
C GLU A 200 -3.91 -14.19 17.93
N LEU A 201 -4.53 -13.16 17.35
CA LEU A 201 -4.12 -12.63 16.04
C LEU A 201 -2.68 -12.14 16.03
N THR A 202 -2.25 -11.46 17.11
CA THR A 202 -0.90 -10.90 17.23
C THR A 202 0.18 -11.93 17.60
N SER A 203 -0.20 -13.11 18.08
CA SER A 203 0.75 -14.17 18.47
C SER A 203 0.98 -15.23 17.39
N LYS A 204 0.16 -15.23 16.33
CA LYS A 204 0.31 -16.13 15.19
C LYS A 204 1.68 -15.96 14.50
N ALA A 205 2.39 -17.07 14.33
CA ALA A 205 3.77 -17.08 13.86
C ALA A 205 3.93 -16.58 12.41
N ASP A 206 3.03 -16.99 11.52
CA ASP A 206 2.97 -16.55 10.12
C ASP A 206 2.80 -15.02 10.02
N PHE A 207 1.90 -14.46 10.82
CA PHE A 207 1.71 -13.02 10.94
C PHE A 207 2.97 -12.31 11.46
N LEU A 208 3.59 -12.81 12.53
CA LEU A 208 4.78 -12.17 13.11
C LEU A 208 5.95 -12.18 12.12
N THR A 209 6.18 -13.28 11.40
CA THR A 209 7.16 -13.35 10.33
C THR A 209 6.86 -12.33 9.24
N TYR A 210 5.61 -12.30 8.75
CA TYR A 210 5.18 -11.33 7.74
C TYR A 210 5.37 -9.89 8.19
N TYR A 211 4.97 -9.56 9.43
CA TYR A 211 5.10 -8.24 10.03
C TYR A 211 6.56 -7.80 10.06
N HIS A 212 7.45 -8.62 10.62
CA HIS A 212 8.87 -8.27 10.75
C HIS A 212 9.58 -8.15 9.40
N GLU A 213 9.32 -9.05 8.46
CA GLU A 213 9.84 -8.94 7.10
C GLU A 213 9.34 -7.67 6.40
N THR A 214 8.06 -7.36 6.55
CA THR A 214 7.45 -6.16 5.94
C THR A 214 8.08 -4.89 6.51
N GLN A 215 8.23 -4.76 7.84
CA GLN A 215 8.86 -3.58 8.43
C GLN A 215 10.33 -3.45 8.02
N ALA A 216 11.08 -4.55 7.98
CA ALA A 216 12.48 -4.56 7.55
C ALA A 216 12.65 -4.10 6.09
N VAL A 217 11.73 -4.47 5.22
CA VAL A 217 11.72 -4.07 3.80
C VAL A 217 11.29 -2.61 3.64
N LEU A 218 10.19 -2.20 4.28
CA LEU A 218 9.63 -0.85 4.12
C LEU A 218 10.59 0.25 4.63
N ARG A 219 11.45 -0.04 5.61
CA ARG A 219 12.49 0.91 6.06
C ARG A 219 13.59 1.20 5.06
N ARG A 220 13.79 0.33 4.06
CA ARG A 220 14.84 0.55 3.03
C ARG A 220 14.42 1.58 2.00
N PHE A 221 13.15 1.98 1.98
CA PHE A 221 12.65 2.99 1.06
C PHE A 221 12.97 4.38 1.63
N PRO A 222 13.58 5.28 0.83
CA PRO A 222 13.85 6.65 1.23
C PRO A 222 12.56 7.46 1.18
N VAL A 223 11.70 7.27 2.18
CA VAL A 223 10.45 8.02 2.33
C VAL A 223 10.76 9.25 3.18
N PRO A 224 10.65 10.48 2.65
CA PRO A 224 11.01 11.69 3.38
C PRO A 224 10.09 11.95 4.58
N GLN A 225 8.82 11.53 4.46
CA GLN A 225 7.82 11.69 5.51
C GLN A 225 6.68 10.68 5.36
N TYR A 226 6.06 10.36 6.50
CA TYR A 226 4.87 9.53 6.56
C TYR A 226 3.64 10.37 6.92
N PRO A 227 2.46 10.03 6.39
CA PRO A 227 2.23 8.97 5.41
C PRO A 227 2.74 9.32 4.01
N ALA A 228 2.88 8.33 3.13
CA ALA A 228 3.35 8.53 1.76
C ALA A 228 2.49 7.74 0.75
N THR A 229 2.36 8.25 -0.47
CA THR A 229 1.63 7.59 -1.55
C THR A 229 2.53 7.39 -2.75
N PHE A 230 2.44 6.23 -3.38
CA PHE A 230 3.21 5.91 -4.59
C PHE A 230 2.26 5.60 -5.73
N LEU A 231 2.52 6.13 -6.93
CA LEU A 231 1.88 5.71 -8.17
C LEU A 231 2.89 4.96 -9.03
N ASN A 232 2.64 3.68 -9.30
CA ASN A 232 3.55 2.80 -10.04
C ASN A 232 5.00 2.85 -9.49
N GLY A 233 5.14 3.04 -8.18
CA GLY A 233 6.42 3.15 -7.49
C GLY A 233 7.01 4.55 -7.43
N VAL A 234 6.44 5.55 -8.11
CA VAL A 234 6.87 6.95 -8.00
C VAL A 234 6.22 7.59 -6.78
N LEU A 235 7.02 8.18 -5.89
CA LEU A 235 6.51 8.92 -4.73
C LEU A 235 5.69 10.13 -5.20
N LEU A 236 4.47 10.25 -4.68
CA LEU A 236 3.59 11.39 -4.92
C LEU A 236 3.84 12.46 -3.85
N GLY A 237 3.75 13.73 -4.25
CA GLY A 237 3.69 14.84 -3.30
C GLY A 237 2.42 14.80 -2.46
N ASP A 238 2.42 15.53 -1.35
CA ASP A 238 1.34 15.50 -0.36
C ASP A 238 0.12 16.34 -0.75
N ASP A 239 0.17 17.03 -1.89
CA ASP A 239 -0.91 17.87 -2.39
C ASP A 239 -1.63 17.26 -3.61
N LEU A 240 -2.88 17.66 -3.79
CA LEU A 240 -3.72 17.20 -4.91
C LEU A 240 -3.14 17.60 -6.28
N ALA A 241 -2.45 18.74 -6.34
CA ALA A 241 -1.83 19.24 -7.57
C ALA A 241 -0.67 18.33 -8.03
N GLY A 242 0.20 17.93 -7.11
CA GLY A 242 1.30 17.01 -7.34
C GLY A 242 0.82 15.61 -7.73
N MET A 243 -0.21 15.10 -7.06
CA MET A 243 -0.83 13.81 -7.42
C MET A 243 -1.43 13.83 -8.84
N SER A 244 -2.14 14.91 -9.20
CA SER A 244 -2.72 15.10 -10.53
C SER A 244 -1.63 15.20 -11.61
N ALA A 245 -0.57 15.97 -11.35
CA ALA A 245 0.56 16.09 -12.27
C ALA A 245 1.28 14.75 -12.47
N ALA A 246 1.49 13.98 -11.40
CA ALA A 246 2.11 12.65 -11.47
C ALA A 246 1.26 11.66 -12.28
N LEU A 247 -0.06 11.63 -12.06
CA LEU A 247 -0.97 10.80 -12.85
C LEU A 247 -0.91 11.15 -14.34
N ARG A 248 -0.94 12.44 -14.68
CA ARG A 248 -0.83 12.90 -16.09
C ARG A 248 0.48 12.45 -16.73
N ARG A 249 1.60 12.57 -16.01
CA ARG A 249 2.91 12.09 -16.49
C ARG A 249 2.90 10.58 -16.73
N GLU A 250 2.36 9.81 -15.78
CA GLU A 250 2.29 8.36 -15.90
C GLU A 250 1.43 7.91 -17.08
N LEU A 251 0.27 8.53 -17.28
CA LEU A 251 -0.59 8.27 -18.44
C LEU A 251 0.10 8.63 -19.75
N ALA A 252 0.79 9.78 -19.83
CA ALA A 252 1.54 10.16 -21.02
C ALA A 252 2.66 9.14 -21.36
N LEU A 253 3.32 8.58 -20.34
CA LEU A 253 4.32 7.53 -20.52
C LEU A 253 3.68 6.23 -21.04
N LEU A 254 2.56 5.80 -20.44
CA LEU A 254 1.81 4.63 -20.89
C LEU A 254 1.35 4.79 -22.35
N ARG A 255 0.82 5.96 -22.72
CA ARG A 255 0.42 6.26 -24.11
C ARG A 255 1.59 6.12 -25.07
N ARG A 256 2.73 6.76 -24.78
CA ARG A 256 3.94 6.64 -25.61
C ARG A 256 4.39 5.19 -25.75
N TRP A 257 4.31 4.42 -24.67
CA TRP A 257 4.72 3.03 -24.66
C TRP A 257 3.83 2.16 -25.56
N VAL A 258 2.52 2.30 -25.44
CA VAL A 258 1.55 1.61 -26.31
C VAL A 258 1.74 2.02 -27.77
N SER A 259 1.83 3.33 -28.06
CA SER A 259 2.00 3.84 -29.44
C SER A 259 3.30 3.38 -30.10
N SER A 260 4.35 3.09 -29.33
CA SER A 260 5.64 2.61 -29.84
C SER A 260 5.63 1.14 -30.29
N GLY A 261 4.55 0.39 -30.06
CA GLY A 261 4.48 -1.05 -30.35
C GLY A 261 5.33 -1.92 -29.42
N SER A 262 5.92 -1.35 -28.37
CA SER A 262 6.75 -2.06 -27.39
C SER A 262 5.95 -2.99 -26.46
N CYS A 263 4.62 -2.95 -26.54
CA CYS A 263 3.70 -3.91 -25.94
C CYS A 263 3.00 -4.67 -27.08
N GLU A 264 3.30 -5.95 -27.26
CA GLU A 264 2.56 -6.78 -28.22
C GLU A 264 1.08 -6.81 -27.85
N MET A 265 0.23 -6.39 -28.80
CA MET A 265 -1.22 -6.28 -28.68
C MET A 265 -1.89 -7.67 -28.67
N ARG A 266 -1.87 -8.37 -27.53
CA ARG A 266 -2.75 -9.53 -27.27
C ARG A 266 -3.27 -9.52 -25.84
#